data_AF-M0JNT5-F1
#
_entry.id   AF-M0JNT5-F1
#
_cell.length_a   1.000
_cell.length_b   1.000
_cell.length_c   1.000
_cell.angle_alpha   90.00
_cell.angle_beta   90.00
_cell.angle_gamma   90.00
#
_symmetry.space_group_name_H-M   'P 1'
#
loop_
_entity.id
_entity.type
_entity.pdbx_description
1 polymer ?
#
loop_
_entity_poly.entity_id
_entity_poly.type
_entity_poly.pdbx_seq_one_letter_code
_entity_poly.pdbx_strand_id
1 'polypeptide(L)'
;MGYTVIEDVEDRVGNTVIRRKIIKTDDPQFPSGYRYALHYGYTDGHRTILRYDNENETPGRHERHTPDGVEAIEFPGMAALRQRFITEVDAQQ
;
A
#
# COMPACT_ATOMS: atom_id res chain seq x y z
N MET A 1 20.36 9.09 -4.99
CA MET A 1 18.93 8.84 -4.73
C MET A 1 18.69 9.03 -3.26
N GLY A 2 17.96 10.07 -2.91
CA GLY A 2 17.53 10.34 -1.54
C GLY A 2 16.18 9.70 -1.28
N TYR A 3 15.93 9.27 -0.05
CA TYR A 3 14.59 8.87 0.37
C TYR A 3 14.25 9.44 1.74
N THR A 4 12.96 9.68 1.95
CA THR A 4 12.41 10.09 3.24
C THR A 4 11.28 9.15 3.60
N VAL A 5 11.41 8.49 4.75
CA VAL A 5 10.31 7.70 5.32
C VAL A 5 9.26 8.67 5.84
N ILE A 6 8.06 8.60 5.27
CA ILE A 6 6.90 9.37 5.72
C ILE A 6 6.12 8.57 6.77
N GLU A 7 5.94 7.28 6.51
CA GLU A 7 5.18 6.38 7.37
C GLU A 7 5.81 4.98 7.28
N ASP A 8 6.02 4.34 8.43
CA ASP A 8 6.40 2.94 8.53
C ASP A 8 5.81 2.42 9.84
N VAL A 9 4.52 2.05 9.78
CA VAL A 9 3.76 1.60 10.94
C VAL A 9 3.06 0.27 10.66
N GLU A 10 2.93 -0.53 11.71
CA GLU A 10 2.19 -1.79 11.71
C GLU A 10 1.25 -1.81 12.91
N ASP A 11 -0.05 -1.87 12.64
CA ASP A 11 -1.10 -2.00 13.64
C ASP A 11 -1.67 -3.42 13.59
N ARG A 12 -1.74 -4.10 14.74
CA ARG A 12 -2.34 -5.44 14.85
C ARG A 12 -3.60 -5.36 15.69
N VAL A 13 -4.71 -5.84 15.13
CA VAL A 13 -6.02 -5.81 15.80
C VAL A 13 -6.63 -7.20 15.73
N GLY A 14 -6.64 -7.91 16.87
CA GLY A 14 -7.10 -9.30 16.91
C GLY A 14 -6.30 -10.20 15.96
N ASN A 15 -6.97 -10.75 14.94
CA ASN A 15 -6.36 -11.60 13.92
C ASN A 15 -5.97 -10.86 12.63
N THR A 16 -6.14 -9.54 12.55
CA THR A 16 -5.80 -8.72 11.38
C THR A 16 -4.57 -7.84 11.63
N VAL A 17 -3.91 -7.45 10.53
CA VAL A 17 -2.75 -6.57 10.52
C VAL A 17 -2.91 -5.51 9.44
N ILE A 18 -2.59 -4.25 9.79
CA ILE A 18 -2.57 -3.10 8.90
C ILE A 18 -1.13 -2.58 8.89
N ARG A 19 -0.45 -2.73 7.75
CA ARG A 19 0.88 -2.18 7.49
C ARG A 19 0.77 -0.98 6.57
N ARG A 20 1.42 0.12 6.94
CA ARG A 20 1.48 1.33 6.13
C ARG A 20 2.92 1.77 6.02
N LYS A 21 3.50 1.51 4.86
CA LYS A 21 4.84 1.96 4.51
C LYS A 21 4.76 2.94 3.36
N ILE A 22 5.22 4.17 3.58
CA ILE A 22 5.23 5.26 2.61
C ILE A 22 6.61 5.91 2.65
N ILE A 23 7.28 5.89 1.51
CA ILE A 23 8.60 6.50 1.32
C ILE A 23 8.47 7.49 0.17
N LYS A 24 8.94 8.72 0.39
CA LYS A 24 9.17 9.69 -0.68
C LYS A 24 10.55 9.46 -1.27
N THR A 25 10.66 9.41 -2.60
CA THR A 25 11.89 9.07 -3.31
C THR A 25 12.05 9.94 -4.56
N ASP A 26 13.29 10.14 -5.00
CA ASP A 26 13.67 10.79 -6.27
C ASP A 26 14.03 9.77 -7.36
N ASP A 27 13.82 8.48 -7.09
CA ASP A 27 14.13 7.38 -8.00
C ASP A 27 13.22 7.43 -9.26
N PRO A 28 13.79 7.50 -10.48
CA PRO A 28 13.03 7.55 -11.72
C PRO A 28 12.21 6.28 -12.00
N GLN A 29 12.48 5.15 -11.33
CA GLN A 29 11.62 3.97 -11.37
C GLN A 29 10.26 4.22 -10.71
N PHE A 30 10.14 5.25 -9.88
CA PHE A 30 8.92 5.64 -9.20
C PHE A 30 8.53 7.06 -9.62
N PRO A 31 7.96 7.25 -10.82
CA PRO A 31 7.65 8.58 -11.38
C PRO A 31 6.62 9.37 -10.55
N SER A 32 5.88 8.69 -9.67
CA SER A 32 5.00 9.31 -8.68
C SER A 32 5.74 10.10 -7.59
N GLY A 33 7.05 9.87 -7.43
CA GLY A 33 7.86 10.38 -6.33
C GLY A 33 7.66 9.61 -5.01
N TYR A 34 6.93 8.49 -5.04
CA TYR A 34 6.65 7.68 -3.86
C TYR A 34 6.87 6.19 -4.13
N ARG A 35 7.46 5.52 -3.16
CA ARG A 35 7.46 4.05 -3.02
C ARG A 35 6.60 3.71 -1.81
N TYR A 36 5.61 2.83 -1.97
CA TYR A 36 4.71 2.50 -0.87
C TYR A 36 4.27 1.03 -0.88
N ALA A 37 3.89 0.57 0.30
CA ALA A 37 3.21 -0.70 0.53
C ALA A 37 2.19 -0.50 1.66
N LEU A 38 0.91 -0.41 1.28
CA LEU A 38 -0.23 -0.38 2.17
C LEU A 38 -0.84 -1.77 2.16
N HIS A 39 -0.90 -2.46 3.29
CA HIS A 39 -1.34 -3.84 3.35
C HIS A 39 -2.27 -4.07 4.54
N TYR A 40 -3.43 -4.63 4.23
CA TYR A 40 -4.39 -5.13 5.19
C TYR A 40 -4.60 -6.63 4.93
N GLY A 41 -4.37 -7.43 5.96
CA GLY A 41 -4.44 -8.87 5.86
C GLY A 41 -4.59 -9.52 7.22
N TYR A 42 -4.52 -10.84 7.22
CA TYR A 42 -4.53 -11.63 8.45
C TYR A 42 -3.13 -11.74 9.03
N THR A 43 -3.05 -11.79 10.36
CA THR A 43 -1.80 -11.99 11.13
C THR A 43 -1.12 -13.32 10.84
N ASP A 44 -1.85 -14.31 10.31
CA ASP A 44 -1.31 -15.58 9.84
C ASP A 44 -0.48 -15.46 8.55
N GLY A 45 -0.53 -14.30 7.88
CA GLY A 45 0.24 -13.99 6.67
C GLY A 45 -0.22 -14.73 5.41
N HIS A 46 -1.26 -15.57 5.50
CA HIS A 46 -1.70 -16.41 4.38
C HIS A 46 -2.75 -15.72 3.50
N ARG A 47 -3.39 -14.67 4.01
CA ARG A 47 -4.52 -14.03 3.32
C ARG A 47 -4.37 -12.51 3.33
N THR A 48 -4.26 -11.95 2.12
CA THR A 48 -4.37 -10.51 1.89
C THR A 48 -5.84 -10.18 1.71
N ILE A 49 -6.33 -9.21 2.48
CA ILE A 49 -7.70 -8.69 2.32
C ILE A 49 -7.67 -7.51 1.34
N LEU A 50 -6.68 -6.62 1.50
CA LEU A 50 -6.51 -5.47 0.63
C LEU A 50 -5.04 -5.04 0.65
N ARG A 51 -4.45 -4.77 -0.51
CA ARG A 51 -3.10 -4.20 -0.57
C ARG A 51 -2.99 -3.22 -1.73
N TYR A 52 -2.31 -2.11 -1.47
CA TYR A 52 -1.86 -1.19 -2.50
C TYR A 52 -0.35 -1.08 -2.44
N ASP A 53 0.29 -1.24 -3.58
CA ASP A 53 1.73 -1.05 -3.70
C ASP A 53 2.13 -0.61 -5.11
N ASN A 54 3.40 -0.29 -5.25
CA ASN A 54 3.99 0.02 -6.55
C ASN A 54 5.40 -0.58 -6.73
N GLU A 55 5.70 -1.59 -5.94
CA GLU A 55 6.95 -2.37 -6.00
C GLU A 55 6.65 -3.81 -6.41
N ASN A 56 6.04 -3.97 -7.59
CA ASN A 56 5.75 -5.26 -8.18
C ASN A 56 6.74 -5.57 -9.31
N GLU A 57 6.39 -6.51 -10.19
CA GLU A 57 7.18 -6.88 -11.37
C GLU A 57 7.51 -5.66 -12.26
N THR A 58 6.64 -4.66 -12.28
CA THR A 58 6.88 -3.36 -12.93
C THR A 58 6.95 -2.27 -11.86
N PRO A 59 8.15 -1.89 -11.37
CA PRO A 59 8.31 -0.80 -10.42
C PRO A 59 7.66 0.49 -10.92
N GLY A 60 6.99 1.20 -10.02
CA GLY A 60 6.28 2.44 -10.32
C GLY A 60 4.85 2.26 -10.84
N ARG A 61 4.46 1.05 -11.27
CA ARG A 61 3.05 0.73 -11.58
C ARG A 61 2.27 0.55 -10.29
N HIS A 62 1.18 1.29 -10.15
CA HIS A 62 0.33 1.24 -8.97
C HIS A 62 -0.70 0.13 -9.10
N GLU A 63 -0.77 -0.74 -8.09
CA GLU A 63 -1.63 -1.92 -8.11
C GLU A 63 -2.48 -1.97 -6.85
N ARG A 64 -3.70 -2.48 -7.01
CA ARG A 64 -4.61 -2.86 -5.94
C ARG A 64 -4.75 -4.38 -5.98
N HIS A 65 -4.54 -5.01 -4.84
CA HIS A 65 -4.59 -6.45 -4.66
C HIS A 65 -5.72 -6.77 -3.68
N THR A 66 -6.61 -7.66 -4.08
CA THR A 66 -7.69 -8.23 -3.27
C THR A 66 -7.66 -9.75 -3.38
N PRO A 67 -8.46 -10.50 -2.59
CA PRO A 67 -8.64 -11.94 -2.80
C PRO A 67 -9.10 -12.31 -4.22
N ASP A 68 -9.80 -11.39 -4.90
CA ASP A 68 -10.36 -11.60 -6.22
C ASP A 68 -9.36 -11.38 -7.36
N GLY A 69 -8.23 -10.72 -7.08
CA GLY A 69 -7.16 -10.52 -8.05
C GLY A 69 -6.37 -9.23 -7.86
N VAL A 70 -5.63 -8.88 -8.91
CA VAL A 70 -4.77 -7.69 -8.96
C VAL A 70 -5.24 -6.80 -10.11
N GLU A 71 -5.44 -5.53 -9.83
CA GLU A 71 -5.79 -4.52 -10.83
C GLU A 71 -4.81 -3.35 -10.79
N ALA A 72 -4.49 -2.80 -11.97
CA ALA A 72 -3.74 -1.56 -12.06
C ALA A 72 -4.66 -0.38 -11.74
N ILE A 73 -4.18 0.59 -10.96
CA ILE A 73 -4.92 1.79 -10.62
C ILE A 73 -4.17 3.05 -11.06
N GLU A 74 -4.90 4.13 -11.29
CA GLU A 74 -4.28 5.45 -11.37
C GLU A 74 -3.82 5.91 -9.98
N PHE A 75 -2.75 6.69 -9.93
CA PHE A 75 -2.25 7.25 -8.68
C PHE A 75 -2.89 8.61 -8.40
N PRO A 76 -3.83 8.71 -7.44
CA PRO A 76 -4.50 9.97 -7.12
C PRO A 76 -3.61 10.91 -6.28
N GLY A 77 -2.36 10.55 -6.02
CA GLY A 77 -1.50 11.17 -5.02
C GLY A 77 -1.50 10.40 -3.70
N MET A 78 -0.43 10.53 -2.93
CA MET A 78 -0.18 9.70 -1.76
C MET A 78 -1.23 9.89 -0.65
N ALA A 79 -1.65 11.13 -0.39
CA ALA A 79 -2.66 11.42 0.63
C ALA A 79 -4.03 10.81 0.28
N ALA A 80 -4.47 10.96 -0.97
CA ALA A 80 -5.74 10.41 -1.43
C ALA A 80 -5.73 8.88 -1.45
N LEU A 81 -4.63 8.26 -1.90
CA LEU A 81 -4.49 6.81 -1.89
C LEU A 81 -4.47 6.24 -0.47
N ARG A 82 -3.74 6.89 0.45
CA ARG A 82 -3.71 6.50 1.87
C ARG A 82 -5.10 6.59 2.49
N GLN A 83 -5.82 7.69 2.25
CA GLN A 83 -7.17 7.86 2.77
C GLN A 83 -8.12 6.78 2.24
N ARG A 84 -8.06 6.50 0.93
CA ARG A 84 -8.82 5.42 0.31
C ARG A 84 -8.54 4.08 0.97
N PHE A 85 -7.27 3.74 1.18
CA PHE A 85 -6.89 2.51 1.88
C PHE A 85 -7.50 2.43 3.29
N ILE A 86 -7.38 3.48 4.10
CA ILE A 86 -7.95 3.50 5.46
C ILE A 86 -9.47 3.33 5.42
N THR A 87 -10.16 4.03 4.52
CA THR A 87 -11.62 3.91 4.38
C THR A 87 -12.04 2.51 3.94
N GLU A 88 -11.32 1.88 3.02
CA GLU A 88 -11.61 0.50 2.60
C GLU A 88 -11.28 -0.52 3.72
N VAL A 89 -10.26 -0.28 4.54
CA VAL A 89 -9.96 -1.12 5.72
C VAL A 89 -11.06 -1.00 6.78
N ASP A 90 -11.51 0.22 7.09
CA ASP A 90 -12.58 0.48 8.06
C ASP A 90 -13.90 -0.20 7.65
N ALA A 91 -14.24 -0.17 6.37
CA ALA A 91 -15.41 -0.85 5.82
C ALA A 91 -15.34 -2.40 5.86
N GLN A 92 -14.17 -2.97 6.17
CA GLN A 92 -13.92 -4.42 6.26
C GLN A 92 -13.75 -4.90 7.71
N GLN A 93 -13.89 -4.01 8.70
CA GLN A 93 -13.92 -4.34 10.14
C GLN A 93 -15.35 -4.55 10.61
#